data_AF-A0A672U5W5-F1
#
_entry.id   AF-A0A672U5W5-F1
#
_cell.length_a   1.000
_cell.length_b   1.000
_cell.length_c   1.000
_cell.angle_alpha   90.00
_cell.angle_beta   90.00
_cell.angle_gamma   90.00
#
_symmetry.space_group_name_H-M   'P 1'
#
loop_
_entity.id
_entity.type
_entity.pdbx_description
1 polymer ?
#
loop_
_entity_poly.entity_id
_entity_poly.type
_entity_poly.pdbx_seq_one_letter_code
_entity_poly.pdbx_strand_id
1 'polypeptide(L)'
;MMNHFMVLAVLLPLRTCYTTYSQQESIVVPVTHLNVSKDLALQQLLVEWDVGKSAHDAELAMSFEIQVRRTDETSIMWTEFHNVTLHKSGKPLHWIWDSDIPLECMAHSVRIRSKAEASKIWSQWSLWETVPGLDISNNSGPQIFPNEKIVEEGSDITLCCIGRKGQTIKEFF
;
A
#
# COMPACT_ATOMS: atom_id res chain seq x y z
N MET A 1 15.02 39.49 -47.41
CA MET A 1 14.72 38.26 -48.18
C MET A 1 15.40 37.12 -47.44
N MET A 2 14.67 36.47 -46.52
CA MET A 2 15.23 35.49 -45.58
C MET A 2 15.40 34.16 -46.32
N ASN A 3 16.64 33.70 -46.46
CA ASN A 3 17.01 32.60 -47.33
C ASN A 3 16.39 31.29 -46.81
N HIS A 4 15.71 30.52 -47.67
CA HIS A 4 14.99 29.28 -47.35
C HIS A 4 15.84 28.27 -46.55
N PHE A 5 17.16 28.29 -46.78
CA PHE A 5 18.15 27.48 -46.07
C PHE A 5 18.34 27.83 -44.58
N MET A 6 18.18 29.10 -44.18
CA MET A 6 18.30 29.52 -42.77
C MET A 6 17.09 29.09 -41.92
N VAL A 7 15.90 29.02 -42.53
CA VAL A 7 14.69 28.58 -41.83
C VAL A 7 14.73 27.08 -41.55
N LEU A 8 15.19 26.28 -42.52
CA LEU A 8 15.37 24.83 -42.37
C LEU A 8 16.42 24.48 -41.30
N ALA A 9 17.52 25.23 -41.22
CA ALA A 9 18.61 25.00 -40.28
C ALA A 9 18.21 25.23 -38.81
N VAL A 10 17.20 26.06 -38.53
CA VAL A 10 16.71 26.35 -37.16
C VAL A 10 15.56 25.41 -36.77
N LEU A 11 14.75 24.96 -37.72
CA LEU A 11 13.62 24.05 -37.44
C LEU A 11 14.07 22.62 -37.11
N LEU A 12 15.19 22.16 -37.67
CA LEU A 12 15.77 20.83 -37.40
C LEU A 12 16.22 20.62 -35.93
N PRO A 13 16.96 21.55 -35.28
CA PRO A 13 17.31 21.42 -33.86
C PRO A 13 16.10 21.61 -32.93
N LEU A 14 15.14 22.47 -33.29
CA LEU A 14 13.90 22.61 -32.52
C LEU A 14 13.07 21.33 -32.56
N ARG A 15 12.86 20.71 -33.73
CA ARG A 15 12.15 19.43 -33.83
C ARG A 15 12.81 18.32 -33.02
N THR A 16 14.14 18.21 -33.07
CA THR A 16 14.89 17.18 -32.32
C THR A 16 14.85 17.43 -30.80
N CYS A 17 14.81 18.69 -30.35
CA CYS A 17 14.59 19.05 -28.95
C CYS A 17 13.15 18.76 -28.48
N TYR A 18 12.15 19.03 -29.32
CA TYR A 18 10.75 18.68 -29.03
C TYR A 18 10.50 17.16 -28.98
N THR A 19 11.14 16.38 -29.85
CA THR A 19 11.00 14.91 -29.84
C THR A 19 11.71 14.26 -28.66
N THR A 20 12.85 14.80 -28.21
CA THR A 20 13.55 14.29 -27.01
C THR A 20 12.79 14.63 -25.72
N TYR A 21 12.18 15.80 -25.62
CA TYR A 21 11.28 16.13 -24.49
C TYR A 21 10.02 15.26 -24.46
N SER A 22 9.50 14.87 -25.63
CA SER A 22 8.29 14.04 -25.74
C SER A 22 8.54 12.54 -25.51
N GLN A 23 9.78 12.06 -25.55
CA GLN A 23 10.14 10.64 -25.43
C GLN A 23 10.94 10.31 -24.16
N GLN A 24 10.65 10.97 -23.03
CA GLN A 24 11.04 10.38 -21.76
C GLN A 24 10.18 9.11 -21.58
N GLU A 25 10.73 7.94 -21.90
CA GLU A 25 10.06 6.66 -21.67
C GLU A 25 9.65 6.60 -20.19
N SER A 26 8.35 6.44 -19.95
CA SER A 26 7.83 6.39 -18.59
C SER A 26 8.27 5.06 -17.98
N ILE A 27 9.25 5.11 -17.08
CA ILE A 27 9.72 3.92 -16.36
C ILE A 27 8.58 3.42 -15.47
N VAL A 28 8.16 2.18 -15.67
CA VAL A 28 7.19 1.49 -14.82
C VAL A 28 7.95 0.52 -13.92
N VAL A 29 7.86 0.74 -12.61
CA VAL A 29 8.51 -0.09 -11.60
C VAL A 29 7.42 -0.85 -10.85
N PRO A 30 7.19 -2.14 -11.10
CA PRO A 30 6.17 -2.89 -10.36
C PRO A 30 6.63 -3.17 -8.92
N VAL A 31 5.66 -3.23 -8.00
CA VAL A 31 5.87 -3.78 -6.66
C VAL A 31 6.04 -5.29 -6.76
N THR A 32 6.97 -5.84 -5.98
CA THR A 32 7.26 -7.26 -5.90
C THR A 32 7.37 -7.68 -4.44
N HIS A 33 7.20 -8.98 -4.15
CA HIS A 33 7.38 -9.54 -2.80
C HIS A 33 6.55 -8.82 -1.71
N LEU A 34 5.32 -8.41 -2.02
CA LEU A 34 4.42 -7.86 -1.01
C LEU A 34 4.12 -8.94 0.03
N ASN A 35 4.38 -8.63 1.29
CA ASN A 35 4.10 -9.47 2.44
C ASN A 35 3.41 -8.62 3.52
N VAL A 36 2.40 -9.19 4.15
CA VAL A 36 1.62 -8.52 5.20
C VAL A 36 1.54 -9.45 6.39
N SER A 37 1.92 -8.94 7.55
CA SER A 37 1.81 -9.65 8.82
C SER A 37 1.14 -8.77 9.87
N LYS A 38 0.85 -9.35 11.03
CA LYS A 38 0.11 -8.68 12.11
C LYS A 38 0.95 -8.68 13.38
N ASP A 39 1.05 -7.52 14.02
CA ASP A 39 1.41 -7.40 15.42
C ASP A 39 0.12 -7.24 16.23
N LEU A 40 -0.31 -8.32 16.90
CA LEU A 40 -1.54 -8.31 17.71
C LEU A 40 -1.36 -7.58 19.05
N ALA A 41 -0.13 -7.44 19.55
CA ALA A 41 0.10 -6.71 20.78
C ALA A 41 -0.09 -5.21 20.55
N LEU A 42 0.41 -4.71 19.41
CA LEU A 42 0.28 -3.32 19.01
C LEU A 42 -0.96 -3.03 18.15
N GLN A 43 -1.66 -4.08 17.69
CA GLN A 43 -2.79 -3.98 16.77
C GLN A 43 -2.41 -3.29 15.44
N GLN A 44 -1.27 -3.70 14.90
CA GLN A 44 -0.67 -3.12 13.69
C GLN A 44 -0.54 -4.13 12.55
N LEU A 45 -0.74 -3.66 11.32
CA LEU A 45 -0.29 -4.35 10.13
C LEU A 45 1.15 -3.98 9.83
N LEU A 46 2.01 -4.99 9.66
CA LEU A 46 3.38 -4.83 9.22
C LEU A 46 3.46 -5.21 7.75
N VAL A 47 3.70 -4.22 6.90
CA VAL A 47 3.70 -4.37 5.45
C VAL A 47 5.13 -4.25 4.94
N GLU A 48 5.60 -5.28 4.27
CA GLU A 48 6.92 -5.35 3.63
C GLU A 48 6.75 -5.55 2.13
N TRP A 49 7.53 -4.85 1.32
CA TRP A 49 7.55 -5.06 -0.13
C TRP A 49 8.90 -4.66 -0.72
N ASP A 50 9.10 -5.01 -1.99
CA ASP A 50 10.31 -4.67 -2.73
C ASP A 50 9.99 -4.21 -4.16
N VAL A 51 11.00 -3.75 -4.87
CA VAL A 51 10.94 -3.40 -6.30
C VAL A 51 12.11 -4.04 -7.04
N GLY A 52 12.11 -3.94 -8.37
CA GLY A 52 13.20 -4.50 -9.17
C GLY A 52 14.58 -3.96 -8.77
N LYS A 53 15.59 -4.84 -8.71
CA LYS A 53 16.98 -4.49 -8.35
C LYS A 53 17.52 -3.28 -9.12
N SER A 54 17.18 -3.14 -10.40
CA SER A 54 17.61 -1.99 -11.21
C SER A 54 17.13 -0.64 -10.66
N ALA A 55 15.97 -0.60 -9.99
CA ALA A 55 15.48 0.60 -9.33
C ALA A 55 16.31 0.94 -8.07
N HIS A 56 16.77 -0.07 -7.34
CA HIS A 56 17.70 0.11 -6.21
C HIS A 56 19.09 0.53 -6.67
N ASP A 57 19.63 -0.11 -7.71
CA ASP A 57 20.95 0.20 -8.26
C ASP A 57 21.01 1.66 -8.76
N ALA A 58 19.88 2.16 -9.28
CA ALA A 58 19.70 3.54 -9.74
C ALA A 58 19.23 4.51 -8.64
N GLU A 59 19.00 4.04 -7.40
CA GLU A 59 18.55 4.84 -6.26
C GLU A 59 17.32 5.71 -6.59
N LEU A 60 16.33 5.14 -7.27
CA LEU A 60 15.18 5.92 -7.73
C LEU A 60 14.40 6.52 -6.55
N ALA A 61 14.00 7.79 -6.71
CA ALA A 61 12.96 8.39 -5.89
C ALA A 61 11.60 7.85 -6.32
N MET A 62 10.84 7.32 -5.37
CA MET A 62 9.62 6.55 -5.59
C MET A 62 8.49 7.04 -4.67
N SER A 63 7.28 7.03 -5.20
CA SER A 63 6.03 7.14 -4.45
C SER A 63 5.28 5.81 -4.49
N PHE A 64 4.82 5.33 -3.34
CA PHE A 64 3.99 4.15 -3.21
C PHE A 64 2.60 4.56 -2.75
N GLU A 65 1.56 4.10 -3.43
CA GLU A 65 0.18 4.25 -2.97
C GLU A 65 -0.25 2.93 -2.35
N ILE A 66 -0.60 2.99 -1.07
CA ILE A 66 -0.96 1.83 -0.25
C ILE A 66 -2.44 1.94 0.09
N GLN A 67 -3.18 0.86 -0.10
CA GLN A 67 -4.58 0.78 0.24
C GLN A 67 -4.84 -0.37 1.21
N VAL A 68 -5.62 -0.08 2.25
CA VAL A 68 -6.11 -1.07 3.19
C VAL A 68 -7.63 -1.15 3.06
N ARG A 69 -8.14 -2.38 3.05
CA ARG A 69 -9.57 -2.66 3.16
C ARG A 69 -9.81 -3.83 4.11
N ARG A 70 -11.04 -3.96 4.56
CA ARG A 70 -11.53 -5.14 5.26
C ARG A 70 -12.18 -6.09 4.26
N THR A 71 -12.06 -7.39 4.47
CA THR A 71 -12.41 -8.41 3.44
C THR A 71 -13.90 -8.42 3.08
N ASP A 72 -14.78 -8.11 4.03
CA ASP A 72 -16.23 -8.04 3.82
C ASP A 72 -16.70 -6.68 3.30
N GLU A 73 -15.79 -5.72 3.18
CA GLU A 73 -16.09 -4.36 2.70
C GLU A 73 -15.60 -4.21 1.25
N THR A 74 -16.49 -3.75 0.37
CA THR A 74 -16.13 -3.42 -1.02
C THR A 74 -15.41 -2.06 -1.11
N SER A 75 -15.50 -1.24 -0.06
CA SER A 75 -14.89 0.08 0.04
C SER A 75 -13.44 0.01 0.51
N ILE A 76 -12.64 0.94 0.01
CA ILE A 76 -11.30 1.21 0.54
C ILE A 76 -11.47 2.00 1.83
N MET A 77 -10.90 1.49 2.93
CA MET A 77 -10.96 2.13 4.24
C MET A 77 -9.82 3.13 4.41
N TRP A 78 -8.63 2.81 3.91
CA TRP A 78 -7.45 3.67 4.03
C TRP A 78 -6.71 3.78 2.71
N THR A 79 -6.19 4.98 2.42
CA THR A 79 -5.26 5.22 1.31
C THR A 79 -4.16 6.16 1.78
N GLU A 80 -2.92 5.77 1.57
CA GLU A 80 -1.75 6.55 1.96
C GLU A 80 -0.69 6.57 0.85
N PHE A 81 0.09 7.65 0.81
CA PHE A 81 1.25 7.79 -0.07
C PHE A 81 2.53 7.75 0.74
N HIS A 82 3.37 6.75 0.48
CA HIS A 82 4.69 6.60 1.08
C HIS A 82 5.77 6.97 0.07
N ASN A 83 6.54 8.02 0.35
CA ASN A 83 7.59 8.53 -0.54
C ASN A 83 8.97 8.18 0.03
N VAL A 84 9.86 7.65 -0.82
CA VAL A 84 11.19 7.19 -0.40
C VAL A 84 12.16 7.22 -1.57
N THR A 85 13.44 7.41 -1.26
CA THR A 85 14.53 7.16 -2.21
C THR A 85 15.11 5.78 -1.94
N LEU A 86 15.14 4.92 -2.96
CA LEU A 86 15.62 3.55 -2.81
C LEU A 86 17.11 3.53 -2.49
N HIS A 87 17.51 2.62 -1.61
CA HIS A 87 18.91 2.46 -1.22
C HIS A 87 19.59 1.32 -2.02
N LYS A 88 20.85 1.51 -2.43
CA LYS A 88 21.63 0.51 -3.19
C LYS A 88 21.80 -0.84 -2.50
N SER A 89 21.64 -0.89 -1.17
CA SER A 89 21.72 -2.17 -0.45
C SER A 89 20.61 -3.15 -0.85
N GLY A 90 19.57 -2.71 -1.58
CA GLY A 90 18.47 -3.58 -2.00
C GLY A 90 17.68 -4.11 -0.80
N LYS A 91 17.51 -3.29 0.25
CA LYS A 91 16.72 -3.68 1.41
C LYS A 91 15.23 -3.50 1.10
N PRO A 92 14.36 -4.43 1.53
CA PRO A 92 12.93 -4.28 1.44
C PRO A 92 12.43 -3.02 2.17
N LEU A 93 11.33 -2.49 1.65
CA LEU A 93 10.60 -1.36 2.18
C LEU A 93 9.59 -1.83 3.22
N HIS A 94 9.32 -0.96 4.20
CA HIS A 94 8.44 -1.27 5.32
C HIS A 94 7.46 -0.15 5.56
N TRP A 95 6.23 -0.50 5.91
CA TRP A 95 5.19 0.43 6.34
C TRP A 95 4.36 -0.21 7.44
N ILE A 96 3.98 0.59 8.43
CA ILE A 96 3.20 0.16 9.58
C ILE A 96 1.87 0.89 9.51
N TRP A 97 0.79 0.16 9.77
CA TRP A 97 -0.55 0.72 9.86
C TRP A 97 -1.22 0.30 11.15
N ASP A 98 -1.61 1.29 11.95
CA ASP A 98 -2.39 1.11 13.16
C ASP A 98 -3.85 0.87 12.80
N SER A 99 -4.41 -0.23 13.32
CA SER A 99 -5.82 -0.54 13.11
C SER A 99 -6.71 0.19 14.11
N ASP A 100 -7.84 0.71 13.62
CA ASP A 100 -8.90 1.32 14.42
C ASP A 100 -9.78 0.29 15.15
N ILE A 101 -9.70 -0.98 14.73
CA ILE A 101 -10.35 -2.14 15.36
C ILE A 101 -9.30 -3.21 15.69
N PRO A 102 -9.55 -4.12 16.63
CA PRO A 102 -8.64 -5.24 16.81
C PRO A 102 -8.53 -6.12 15.54
N LEU A 103 -7.33 -6.53 15.20
CA LEU A 103 -7.01 -7.31 14.00
C LEU A 103 -7.51 -8.75 14.08
N GLU A 104 -7.91 -9.21 15.26
CA GLU A 104 -8.61 -10.49 15.45
C GLU A 104 -10.04 -10.44 14.92
N CYS A 105 -10.66 -9.26 14.86
CA CYS A 105 -12.08 -9.11 14.58
C CYS A 105 -12.45 -9.51 13.16
N MET A 106 -11.59 -9.17 12.20
CA MET A 106 -11.84 -9.45 10.80
C MET A 106 -10.59 -9.46 9.94
N ALA A 107 -10.72 -10.07 8.76
CA ALA A 107 -9.65 -10.12 7.79
C ALA A 107 -9.38 -8.75 7.14
N HIS A 108 -8.09 -8.38 7.05
CA HIS A 108 -7.63 -7.16 6.41
C HIS A 108 -6.82 -7.49 5.15
N SER A 109 -7.04 -6.73 4.09
CA SER A 109 -6.28 -6.85 2.85
C SER A 109 -5.52 -5.56 2.55
N VAL A 110 -4.28 -5.70 2.07
CA VAL A 110 -3.44 -4.60 1.61
C VAL A 110 -3.08 -4.80 0.14
N ARG A 111 -3.03 -3.71 -0.62
CA ARG A 111 -2.41 -3.68 -1.95
C ARG A 111 -1.59 -2.41 -2.13
N ILE A 112 -0.60 -2.48 -3.02
CA ILE A 112 0.32 -1.37 -3.27
C ILE A 112 0.51 -1.20 -4.78
N ARG A 113 0.66 0.04 -5.23
CA ARG A 113 1.24 0.37 -6.55
C ARG A 113 2.34 1.41 -6.37
N SER A 114 3.25 1.50 -7.33
CA SER A 114 4.37 2.44 -7.26
C SER A 114 4.42 3.38 -8.46
N LYS A 115 5.10 4.51 -8.29
CA LYS A 115 5.44 5.46 -9.35
C LYS A 115 6.81 6.05 -9.04
N ALA A 116 7.73 5.93 -10.00
CA ALA A 116 8.99 6.67 -9.94
C ALA A 116 8.71 8.17 -10.09
N GLU A 117 9.42 9.03 -9.36
CA GLU A 117 9.22 10.48 -9.39
C GLU A 117 9.37 11.06 -10.80
N ALA A 118 10.34 10.55 -11.57
CA ALA A 118 10.57 10.92 -12.96
C ALA A 118 9.50 10.37 -13.94
N SER A 119 8.61 9.50 -13.48
CA SER A 119 7.58 8.83 -14.29
C SER A 119 6.22 9.49 -14.08
N LYS A 120 5.43 9.56 -15.16
CA LYS A 120 4.04 10.08 -15.11
C LYS A 120 3.01 8.97 -14.90
N ILE A 121 3.43 7.71 -14.93
CA ILE A 121 2.56 6.54 -14.96
C ILE A 121 2.78 5.71 -13.69
N TRP A 122 1.68 5.35 -13.04
CA TRP A 122 1.66 4.38 -11.94
C TRP A 122 1.79 2.94 -12.47
N SER A 123 2.45 2.09 -11.71
CA SER A 123 2.39 0.65 -11.93
C SER A 123 0.97 0.13 -11.80
N GLN A 124 0.74 -1.10 -12.29
CA GLN A 124 -0.43 -1.85 -11.89
C GLN A 124 -0.40 -2.07 -10.37
N TRP A 125 -1.59 -2.25 -9.79
CA TRP A 125 -1.73 -2.68 -8.41
C TRP A 125 -1.14 -4.08 -8.22
N SER A 126 -0.53 -4.32 -7.07
CA SER A 126 -0.31 -5.68 -6.58
C SER A 126 -1.64 -6.41 -6.43
N LEU A 127 -1.57 -7.73 -6.31
CA LEU A 127 -2.68 -8.48 -5.75
C LEU A 127 -2.95 -8.03 -4.31
N TRP A 128 -4.16 -8.31 -3.84
CA TRP A 128 -4.52 -8.12 -2.45
C TRP A 128 -3.86 -9.20 -1.60
N GLU A 129 -2.96 -8.80 -0.71
CA GLU A 129 -2.45 -9.67 0.34
C GLU A 129 -3.33 -9.57 1.57
N THR A 130 -3.87 -10.70 2.02
CA THR A 130 -4.91 -10.74 3.06
C THR A 130 -4.43 -11.48 4.29
N VAL A 131 -4.49 -10.80 5.43
CA VAL A 131 -4.27 -11.41 6.75
C VAL A 131 -5.63 -11.75 7.38
N PRO A 132 -5.90 -13.02 7.71
CA PRO A 132 -7.21 -13.44 8.19
C PRO A 132 -7.48 -12.96 9.61
N GLY A 133 -8.71 -12.57 9.94
CA GLY A 133 -9.17 -12.44 11.32
C GLY A 133 -9.63 -13.79 11.88
N LEU A 134 -10.24 -13.76 13.06
CA LEU A 134 -10.94 -14.90 13.67
C LEU A 134 -12.41 -14.99 13.21
N ASP A 135 -12.92 -14.00 12.49
CA ASP A 135 -14.22 -14.03 11.78
C ASP A 135 -14.35 -15.21 10.80
N ILE A 136 -13.24 -15.64 10.20
CA ILE A 136 -13.19 -16.76 9.26
C ILE A 136 -13.13 -18.11 10.01
N SER A 137 -12.82 -18.11 11.31
CA SER A 137 -12.68 -19.34 12.09
C SER A 137 -14.05 -19.90 12.50
N ASN A 138 -14.26 -21.21 12.39
CA ASN A 138 -15.42 -21.92 12.94
C ASN A 138 -15.29 -22.07 14.47
N ASN A 139 -14.95 -21.00 15.18
CA ASN A 139 -14.70 -21.04 16.61
C ASN A 139 -15.99 -21.34 17.41
N SER A 140 -15.80 -22.00 18.55
CA SER A 140 -16.84 -22.67 19.32
C SER A 140 -17.72 -21.73 20.17
N GLY A 141 -17.51 -20.42 20.21
CA GLY A 141 -18.30 -19.49 21.03
C GLY A 141 -18.05 -18.01 20.73
N PRO A 142 -18.87 -17.10 21.28
CA PRO A 142 -18.69 -15.66 21.11
C PRO A 142 -17.38 -15.20 21.75
N GLN A 143 -16.66 -14.29 21.07
CA GLN A 143 -15.41 -13.71 21.55
C GLN A 143 -15.47 -12.18 21.48
N ILE A 144 -14.83 -11.52 22.44
CA ILE A 144 -14.68 -10.06 22.47
C ILE A 144 -13.19 -9.72 22.43
N PHE A 145 -12.82 -8.74 21.61
CA PHE A 145 -11.46 -8.20 21.52
C PHE A 145 -11.47 -6.67 21.68
N PRO A 146 -10.38 -6.07 22.19
CA PRO A 146 -9.19 -6.76 22.69
C PRO A 146 -9.45 -7.39 24.07
N ASN A 147 -8.87 -8.56 24.34
CA ASN A 147 -9.03 -9.25 25.62
C ASN A 147 -8.02 -8.70 26.63
N GLU A 148 -8.48 -8.29 27.82
CA GLU A 148 -7.63 -7.84 28.94
C GLU A 148 -6.65 -6.68 28.60
N LYS A 149 -7.02 -5.79 27.66
CA LYS A 149 -6.20 -4.62 27.32
C LYS A 149 -6.26 -3.57 28.44
N ILE A 150 -5.10 -3.11 28.88
CA ILE A 150 -4.96 -1.97 29.80
C ILE A 150 -4.75 -0.72 28.95
N VAL A 151 -5.51 0.34 29.24
CA VAL A 151 -5.41 1.65 28.58
C VAL A 151 -5.36 2.76 29.62
N GLU A 152 -4.84 3.93 29.24
CA GLU A 152 -4.83 5.10 30.11
C GLU A 152 -6.26 5.62 30.33
N GLU A 153 -6.52 6.13 31.54
CA GLU A 153 -7.82 6.71 31.89
C GLU A 153 -8.17 7.87 30.93
N GLY A 154 -9.37 7.81 30.34
CA GLY A 154 -9.84 8.80 29.35
C GLY A 154 -9.45 8.49 27.91
N SER A 155 -8.76 7.38 27.63
CA SER A 155 -8.49 6.93 26.25
C SER A 155 -9.74 6.36 25.58
N ASP A 156 -9.84 6.57 24.26
CA ASP A 156 -10.82 5.88 23.43
C ASP A 156 -10.42 4.40 23.25
N ILE A 157 -11.41 3.50 23.33
CA ILE A 157 -11.22 2.07 23.08
C ILE A 157 -12.29 1.55 22.13
N THR A 158 -11.85 0.85 21.08
CA THR A 158 -12.74 0.11 20.19
C THR A 158 -12.77 -1.35 20.60
N LEU A 159 -13.97 -1.87 20.82
CA LEU A 159 -14.23 -3.27 21.10
C LEU A 159 -14.91 -3.90 19.88
N CYS A 160 -14.59 -5.16 19.59
CA CYS A 160 -15.35 -5.94 18.63
C CYS A 160 -15.84 -7.23 19.25
N CYS A 161 -16.89 -7.76 18.65
CA CYS A 161 -17.43 -9.05 19.01
C CYS A 161 -17.50 -9.96 17.78
N ILE A 162 -16.95 -11.16 17.92
CA ILE A 162 -17.04 -12.23 16.94
C ILE A 162 -18.10 -13.22 17.41
N GLY A 163 -19.26 -13.18 16.78
CA GLY A 163 -20.34 -14.14 16.99
C GLY A 163 -20.28 -15.32 16.02
N ARG A 164 -21.07 -16.36 16.30
CA ARG A 164 -21.27 -17.44 15.33
C ARG A 164 -22.16 -16.95 14.18
N LYS A 165 -21.80 -17.34 12.95
CA LYS A 165 -22.61 -17.03 11.76
C LYS A 165 -24.05 -17.50 11.96
N GLY A 166 -25.00 -16.57 11.84
CA GLY A 166 -26.44 -16.84 11.96
C GLY A 166 -26.94 -17.11 13.38
N GLN A 167 -26.15 -16.81 14.43
CA GLN A 167 -26.58 -16.94 15.82
C GLN A 167 -26.65 -15.58 16.51
N THR A 168 -27.68 -15.39 17.32
CA THR A 168 -27.79 -14.24 18.23
C THR A 168 -27.02 -14.54 19.51
N ILE A 169 -26.11 -13.64 19.88
CA ILE A 169 -25.46 -13.70 21.18
C ILE A 169 -26.45 -13.21 22.22
N LYS A 170 -26.82 -14.08 23.16
CA LYS A 170 -27.80 -13.75 24.21
C LYS A 170 -27.14 -13.25 25.48
N GLU A 171 -25.95 -13.75 25.79
CA GLU A 171 -25.19 -13.43 26.99
C GLU A 171 -23.71 -13.35 26.62
N PHE A 172 -23.04 -12.32 27.12
CA PHE A 172 -21.60 -12.27 27.30
C PHE A 172 -21.39 -12.58 28.78
N PHE A 173 -20.48 -13.51 29.08
CA PHE A 173 -20.25 -14.14 30.39
C PHE A 173 -20.64 -13.32 31.62
#